data_AF-A0A937Q0G2-F1
#
_entry.id   AF-A0A937Q0G2-F1
#
_cell.length_a   1.000
_cell.length_b   1.000
_cell.length_c   1.000
_cell.angle_alpha   90.00
_cell.angle_beta   90.00
_cell.angle_gamma   90.00
#
_symmetry.space_group_name_H-M   'P 1'
#
loop_
_entity.id
_entity.type
_entity.pdbx_description
1 polymer ?
#
loop_
_entity_poly.entity_id
_entity_poly.type
_entity_poly.pdbx_seq_one_letter_code
_entity_poly.pdbx_strand_id
1 'polypeptide(L)'
;MVKPVSILRKLVYLVAMVCGVVLAVTGFYPVCILGEHISGYPMMLHATCAPVFAACLAALAVMWAGRCRFEDGDCPVTQRLVQWLTGNKDPEQKDKCKSSGVGQKVLFWLLIVLALPLILSIVLSMFPLFGTHWQEVLLGVHRYVAGAFVLAGIAHAFLLIRRRVDAD
;
A
#
# COMPACT_ATOMS: atom_id res chain seq x y z
N MET A 1 5.37 -12.40 28.21
CA MET A 1 3.90 -12.38 28.00
C MET A 1 3.59 -11.55 26.75
N VAL A 2 3.28 -12.19 25.61
CA VAL A 2 3.00 -11.47 24.36
C VAL A 2 1.59 -10.89 24.45
N LYS A 3 1.43 -9.57 24.23
CA LYS A 3 0.11 -8.94 24.23
C LYS A 3 -0.72 -9.48 23.05
N PRO A 4 -1.99 -9.91 23.25
CA PRO A 4 -2.81 -10.54 22.20
C PRO A 4 -2.97 -9.65 20.95
N VAL A 5 -3.02 -8.33 21.13
CA VAL A 5 -3.07 -7.32 20.05
C VAL A 5 -1.85 -7.40 19.11
N SER A 6 -0.68 -7.80 19.62
CA SER A 6 0.54 -7.94 18.82
C SER A 6 0.50 -9.19 17.94
N ILE A 7 -0.03 -10.29 18.46
CA ILE A 7 -0.20 -11.54 17.71
C ILE A 7 -1.21 -11.34 16.58
N LEU A 8 -2.38 -10.77 16.90
CA LEU A 8 -3.41 -10.47 15.92
C LEU A 8 -2.86 -9.61 14.77
N ARG A 9 -2.11 -8.54 15.10
CA ARG A 9 -1.49 -7.67 14.09
C ARG A 9 -0.57 -8.42 13.14
N LYS A 10 0.26 -9.33 13.66
CA LYS A 10 1.20 -10.14 12.86
C LYS A 10 0.44 -11.12 11.96
N LEU A 11 -0.61 -11.75 12.48
CA LEU A 11 -1.45 -12.67 11.71
C LEU A 11 -2.17 -11.94 10.57
N VAL A 12 -2.84 -10.83 10.86
CA VAL A 12 -3.53 -10.02 9.82
C VAL A 12 -2.54 -9.54 8.76
N TYR A 13 -1.35 -9.10 9.17
CA TYR A 13 -0.30 -8.70 8.23
C TYR A 13 0.16 -9.87 7.34
N LEU A 14 0.36 -11.06 7.91
CA LEU A 14 0.77 -12.25 7.17
C LEU A 14 -0.31 -12.68 6.17
N VAL A 15 -1.58 -12.70 6.58
CA VAL A 15 -2.71 -13.02 5.69
C VAL A 15 -2.80 -11.99 4.57
N ALA A 16 -2.72 -10.69 4.89
CA ALA A 16 -2.71 -9.63 3.88
C ALA A 16 -1.57 -9.81 2.86
N MET A 17 -0.38 -10.17 3.33
CA MET A 17 0.78 -10.39 2.47
C MET A 17 0.58 -11.58 1.54
N VAL A 18 0.12 -12.72 2.06
CA VAL A 18 -0.16 -13.92 1.25
C VAL A 18 -1.25 -13.63 0.22
N CYS A 19 -2.39 -13.05 0.63
CA CYS A 19 -3.47 -12.70 -0.29
C CYS A 19 -3.01 -11.67 -1.32
N GLY A 20 -2.22 -10.67 -0.92
CA GLY A 20 -1.67 -9.66 -1.84
C GLY A 20 -0.76 -10.25 -2.91
N VAL A 21 0.09 -11.21 -2.55
CA VAL A 21 0.93 -11.95 -3.52
C VAL A 21 0.06 -12.77 -4.46
N VAL A 22 -0.94 -13.49 -3.95
CA VAL A 22 -1.87 -14.26 -4.79
C VAL A 22 -2.59 -13.34 -5.78
N LEU A 23 -3.10 -12.19 -5.34
CA LEU A 23 -3.78 -11.21 -6.20
C LEU A 23 -2.84 -10.62 -7.26
N ALA A 24 -1.62 -10.28 -6.88
CA ALA A 24 -0.63 -9.76 -7.81
C ALA A 24 -0.26 -10.81 -8.87
N VAL A 25 0.02 -12.05 -8.46
CA VAL A 25 0.37 -13.12 -9.41
C VAL A 25 -0.82 -13.45 -10.31
N THR A 26 -2.01 -13.69 -9.76
CA THR A 26 -3.19 -14.03 -10.57
C THR A 26 -3.65 -12.90 -11.48
N GLY A 27 -3.51 -11.64 -11.06
CA GLY A 27 -3.90 -10.47 -11.84
C GLY A 27 -2.91 -10.09 -12.94
N PHE A 28 -1.60 -10.21 -12.69
CA PHE A 28 -0.57 -9.75 -13.62
C PHE A 28 0.08 -10.87 -14.45
N TYR A 29 0.19 -12.10 -13.92
CA TYR A 29 0.88 -13.18 -14.65
C TYR A 29 0.20 -13.52 -16.00
N PRO A 30 -1.12 -13.75 -16.08
CA PRO A 30 -1.78 -14.05 -17.36
C PRO A 30 -1.67 -12.89 -18.35
N VAL A 31 -1.81 -11.66 -17.86
CA VAL A 31 -1.85 -10.45 -18.71
C VAL A 31 -0.47 -10.06 -19.22
N CYS A 32 0.56 -10.10 -18.37
CA CYS A 32 1.90 -9.63 -18.72
C CYS A 32 2.77 -10.70 -19.39
N ILE A 33 2.60 -11.98 -19.03
CA ILE A 33 3.46 -13.06 -19.53
C ILE A 33 2.79 -13.84 -20.66
N LEU A 34 1.49 -14.15 -20.51
CA LEU A 34 0.75 -14.94 -21.51
C LEU A 34 0.04 -14.08 -22.55
N GLY A 35 -0.14 -12.78 -22.29
CA GLY A 35 -0.94 -11.89 -23.14
C GLY A 35 -2.44 -12.21 -23.13
N GLU A 36 -2.89 -13.02 -22.16
CA GLU A 36 -4.26 -13.48 -22.05
C GLU A 36 -5.05 -12.63 -21.04
N HIS A 37 -6.38 -12.66 -21.17
CA HIS A 37 -7.27 -12.09 -20.16
C HIS A 37 -7.40 -13.06 -18.98
N ILE A 38 -7.57 -12.53 -17.77
CA ILE A 38 -7.79 -13.37 -16.59
C ILE A 38 -9.07 -14.18 -16.77
N SER A 39 -8.95 -15.51 -16.75
CA SER A 39 -10.07 -16.43 -16.95
C SER A 39 -9.86 -17.72 -16.15
N GLY A 40 -10.89 -18.57 -16.06
CA GLY A 40 -10.81 -19.88 -15.40
C GLY A 40 -10.35 -19.81 -13.92
N TYR A 41 -9.45 -20.73 -13.55
CA TYR A 41 -8.97 -20.86 -12.16
C TYR A 41 -8.24 -19.62 -11.60
N PRO A 42 -7.35 -18.93 -12.34
CA PRO A 42 -6.78 -17.64 -11.89
C PRO A 42 -7.84 -16.62 -11.49
N MET A 43 -8.93 -16.51 -12.26
CA MET A 43 -10.03 -15.58 -11.95
C MET A 43 -10.77 -16.00 -10.68
N MET A 44 -11.06 -17.28 -10.49
CA MET A 44 -11.71 -17.78 -9.27
C MET A 44 -10.85 -17.50 -8.03
N LEU A 45 -9.54 -17.76 -8.11
CA LEU A 45 -8.62 -17.50 -7.01
C LEU A 45 -8.48 -15.99 -6.72
N HIS A 46 -8.40 -15.18 -7.77
CA HIS A 46 -8.33 -13.72 -7.64
C HIS A 46 -9.56 -13.17 -6.94
N ALA A 47 -10.75 -13.52 -7.42
CA ALA A 47 -12.03 -13.04 -6.89
C ALA A 47 -12.27 -13.50 -5.44
N THR A 48 -11.77 -14.66 -5.05
CA THR A 48 -11.91 -15.18 -3.67
C THR A 48 -10.93 -14.54 -2.69
N CYS A 49 -9.68 -14.31 -3.09
CA CYS A 49 -8.69 -13.66 -2.24
C CYS A 49 -8.91 -12.14 -2.10
N ALA A 50 -9.56 -11.49 -3.07
CA ALA A 50 -9.81 -10.05 -3.08
C ALA A 50 -10.54 -9.52 -1.83
N PRO A 51 -11.69 -10.08 -1.40
CA PRO A 51 -12.39 -9.61 -0.20
C PRO A 51 -11.60 -9.86 1.08
N VAL A 52 -10.88 -10.99 1.17
CA VAL A 52 -10.02 -11.30 2.33
C VAL A 52 -8.90 -10.27 2.45
N PHE A 53 -8.25 -9.95 1.33
CA PHE A 53 -7.22 -8.90 1.29
C PHE A 53 -7.79 -7.54 1.68
N ALA A 54 -8.94 -7.14 1.13
CA ALA A 54 -9.59 -5.87 1.43
C ALA A 54 -9.92 -5.73 2.93
N ALA A 55 -10.47 -6.78 3.55
CA ALA A 55 -10.77 -6.81 4.97
C ALA A 55 -9.49 -6.69 5.83
N CYS A 56 -8.44 -7.43 5.48
CA CYS A 56 -7.16 -7.34 6.20
C CYS A 56 -6.53 -5.96 6.04
N LEU A 57 -6.58 -5.36 4.84
CA LEU A 57 -6.06 -4.02 4.59
C LEU A 57 -6.80 -2.97 5.40
N ALA A 58 -8.14 -3.04 5.47
CA ALA A 58 -8.94 -2.17 6.32
C ALA A 58 -8.58 -2.30 7.81
N ALA A 59 -8.43 -3.54 8.30
CA ALA A 59 -8.01 -3.79 9.68
C ALA A 59 -6.62 -3.21 9.96
N LEU A 60 -5.65 -3.42 9.06
CA LEU A 60 -4.30 -2.87 9.18
C LEU A 60 -4.32 -1.34 9.16
N ALA A 61 -5.14 -0.73 8.30
CA ALA A 61 -5.31 0.71 8.22
C ALA A 61 -5.72 1.29 9.58
N VAL A 62 -6.76 0.74 10.20
CA VAL A 62 -7.24 1.18 11.52
C VAL A 62 -6.18 0.96 12.61
N MET A 63 -5.50 -0.19 12.60
CA MET A 63 -4.48 -0.53 13.61
C MET A 63 -3.19 0.32 13.52
N TRP A 64 -2.91 0.91 12.36
CA TRP A 64 -1.67 1.65 12.09
C TRP A 64 -1.85 3.14 11.83
N ALA A 65 -3.07 3.62 11.53
CA ALA A 65 -3.35 5.03 11.23
C ALA A 65 -2.76 5.97 12.29
N GLY A 66 -2.91 5.66 13.57
CA GLY A 66 -2.35 6.47 14.66
C GLY A 66 -0.81 6.56 14.66
N ARG A 67 -0.11 5.50 14.24
CA ARG A 67 1.36 5.49 14.15
C ARG A 67 1.89 6.14 12.87
N CYS A 68 1.05 6.17 11.83
CA CYS A 68 1.35 6.78 10.54
C CYS A 68 0.88 8.24 10.44
N ARG A 69 0.43 8.84 11.55
CA ARG A 69 0.13 10.28 11.62
C ARG A 69 1.42 11.08 11.38
N PHE A 70 1.33 12.10 10.53
CA PHE A 70 2.41 13.07 10.36
C PHE A 70 2.43 13.99 11.59
N GLU A 71 3.59 14.11 12.22
CA GLU A 71 3.82 15.05 13.33
C GLU A 71 4.71 16.20 12.82
N ASP A 72 4.69 17.35 13.51
CA ASP A 72 5.32 18.59 13.03
C ASP A 72 6.84 18.46 12.72
N GLY A 73 7.50 17.46 13.32
CA GLY A 73 8.92 17.12 13.07
C GLY A 73 9.18 16.17 11.89
N ASP A 74 8.17 15.73 11.15
CA ASP A 74 8.30 14.77 10.05
C ASP A 74 8.39 15.41 8.65
N CYS A 75 8.22 16.73 8.53
CA CYS A 75 8.16 17.38 7.22
C CYS A 75 9.54 17.89 6.77
N PRO A 76 10.22 17.23 5.81
CA PRO A 76 11.55 17.65 5.36
C PRO A 76 11.49 18.93 4.52
N VAL A 77 10.34 19.26 3.91
CA VAL A 77 10.18 20.44 3.06
C VAL A 77 10.14 21.71 3.90
N THR A 78 9.42 21.72 5.02
CA THR A 78 9.37 22.86 5.92
C THR A 78 10.71 23.04 6.63
N GLN A 79 11.37 21.96 7.07
CA GLN A 79 12.68 22.06 7.68
C GLN A 79 13.74 22.59 6.69
N ARG A 80 13.76 22.10 5.44
CA ARG A 80 14.69 22.62 4.41
C ARG A 80 14.39 24.06 4.02
N LEU A 81 13.12 24.45 3.96
CA LEU A 81 12.71 25.83 3.67
C LEU A 81 13.08 26.76 4.83
N VAL A 82 12.88 26.34 6.07
CA VAL A 82 13.30 27.08 7.27
C VAL A 82 14.82 27.20 7.33
N GLN A 83 15.57 26.13 7.04
CA GLN A 83 17.04 26.18 6.98
C GLN A 83 17.54 27.12 5.89
N TRP A 84 16.86 27.13 4.73
CA TRP A 84 17.14 28.05 3.63
C TRP A 84 16.83 29.51 3.97
N LEU A 85 15.72 29.77 4.67
CA LEU A 85 15.31 31.11 5.09
C LEU A 85 16.10 31.66 6.28
N THR A 86 16.53 30.79 7.21
CA THR A 86 17.12 31.24 8.48
C THR A 86 18.64 31.36 8.41
N GLY A 87 19.30 30.88 7.35
CA GLY A 87 20.73 31.13 7.07
C GLY A 87 21.71 30.65 8.16
N ASN A 88 21.23 30.01 9.22
CA ASN A 88 22.01 29.65 10.39
C ASN A 88 22.55 28.22 10.23
N LYS A 89 23.84 28.11 9.93
CA LYS A 89 24.59 26.85 10.03
C LYS A 89 24.91 26.62 11.51
N ASP A 90 23.98 26.06 12.27
CA ASP A 90 24.33 25.47 13.56
C ASP A 90 25.03 24.12 13.32
N PRO A 91 26.28 23.92 13.80
CA PRO A 91 27.10 22.77 13.44
C PRO A 91 26.87 21.51 14.29
N GLU A 92 25.78 21.43 15.06
CA GLU A 92 25.63 20.36 16.07
C GLU A 92 24.26 19.67 16.11
N GLN A 93 23.68 19.35 14.95
CA GLN A 93 22.51 18.48 14.91
C GLN A 93 22.83 17.22 14.12
N LYS A 94 23.29 16.18 14.85
CA LYS A 94 23.44 14.79 14.40
C LYS A 94 22.50 14.47 13.21
N ASP A 95 23.07 14.42 12.02
CA ASP A 95 22.46 14.05 10.75
C ASP A 95 22.06 12.56 10.70
N LYS A 96 21.27 12.10 11.66
CA LYS A 96 20.37 10.96 11.47
C LYS A 96 18.96 11.51 11.37
N CYS A 97 18.73 12.21 10.27
CA CYS A 97 17.41 12.66 9.87
C CYS A 97 16.42 11.49 10.03
N LYS A 98 15.37 11.67 10.83
CA LYS A 98 14.18 10.81 10.95
C LYS A 98 13.45 10.57 9.61
N SER A 99 13.98 11.10 8.49
CA SER A 99 13.54 10.89 7.10
C SER A 99 13.23 9.43 6.77
N SER A 100 13.97 8.48 7.34
CA SER A 100 13.69 7.06 7.09
C SER A 100 12.23 6.75 7.41
N GLY A 101 11.71 7.25 8.55
CA GLY A 101 10.33 7.18 9.06
C GLY A 101 9.25 7.68 8.11
N VAL A 102 9.50 8.86 7.54
CA VAL A 102 8.54 9.65 6.75
C VAL A 102 8.14 8.92 5.47
N GLY A 103 9.10 8.32 4.76
CA GLY A 103 8.82 7.59 3.52
C GLY A 103 7.83 6.44 3.71
N GLN A 104 7.89 5.75 4.86
CA GLN A 104 6.93 4.70 5.18
C GLN A 104 5.55 5.26 5.53
N LYS A 105 5.47 6.41 6.22
CA LYS A 105 4.19 7.07 6.49
C LYS A 105 3.52 7.50 5.18
N VAL A 106 4.29 8.09 4.26
CA VAL A 106 3.82 8.49 2.93
C VAL A 106 3.33 7.28 2.13
N LEU A 107 4.13 6.21 2.04
CA LEU A 107 3.74 4.99 1.33
C LEU A 107 2.53 4.30 1.96
N PHE A 108 2.41 4.31 3.30
CA PHE A 108 1.21 3.81 3.98
C PHE A 108 -0.03 4.57 3.53
N TRP A 109 -0.03 5.91 3.58
CA TRP A 109 -1.18 6.71 3.15
C TRP A 109 -1.45 6.57 1.66
N LEU A 110 -0.40 6.50 0.84
CA LEU A 110 -0.53 6.24 -0.59
C LEU A 110 -1.25 4.91 -0.85
N LEU A 111 -0.87 3.84 -0.13
CA LEU A 111 -1.54 2.54 -0.24
C LEU A 111 -3.02 2.63 0.17
N ILE A 112 -3.35 3.31 1.26
CA ILE A 112 -4.75 3.48 1.68
C ILE A 112 -5.55 4.27 0.63
N VAL A 113 -5.00 5.35 0.10
CA VAL A 113 -5.65 6.17 -0.93
C VAL A 113 -5.82 5.39 -2.22
N LEU A 114 -4.83 4.61 -2.65
CA LEU A 114 -4.90 3.76 -3.85
C LEU A 114 -5.86 2.58 -3.68
N ALA A 115 -6.04 2.06 -2.46
CA ALA A 115 -6.97 0.97 -2.19
C ALA A 115 -8.43 1.33 -2.52
N LEU A 116 -8.81 2.59 -2.32
CA LEU A 116 -10.17 3.06 -2.58
C LEU A 116 -10.57 2.94 -4.06
N PRO A 117 -9.88 3.57 -5.03
CA PRO A 117 -10.19 3.39 -6.44
C PRO A 117 -9.95 1.95 -6.88
N LEU A 118 -8.97 1.24 -6.32
CA LEU A 118 -8.71 -0.17 -6.66
C LEU A 118 -9.92 -1.08 -6.40
N ILE A 119 -10.49 -0.99 -5.19
CA ILE A 119 -11.64 -1.81 -4.79
C ILE A 119 -12.91 -1.31 -5.45
N LEU A 120 -13.13 0.01 -5.44
CA LEU A 120 -14.36 0.60 -5.97
C LEU A 120 -14.51 0.33 -7.46
N SER A 121 -13.43 0.47 -8.24
CA SER A 121 -13.51 0.29 -9.69
C SER A 121 -13.89 -1.13 -10.09
N ILE A 122 -13.32 -2.15 -9.43
CA ILE A 122 -13.66 -3.55 -9.76
C ILE A 122 -15.06 -3.92 -9.28
N VAL A 123 -15.45 -3.52 -8.07
CA VAL A 123 -16.79 -3.79 -7.55
C VAL A 123 -17.85 -3.16 -8.44
N LEU A 124 -17.68 -1.89 -8.83
CA LEU A 124 -18.62 -1.21 -9.73
C LEU A 124 -18.67 -1.83 -11.12
N SER A 125 -17.55 -2.33 -11.66
CA SER A 125 -17.55 -3.02 -12.96
C SER A 125 -18.28 -4.36 -12.95
N MET A 126 -18.44 -5.00 -11.78
CA MET A 126 -19.12 -6.29 -11.65
C MET A 126 -20.65 -6.17 -11.67
N PHE A 127 -21.20 -4.99 -11.42
CA PHE A 127 -22.64 -4.77 -11.46
C PHE A 127 -23.08 -4.07 -12.75
N PRO A 128 -24.27 -4.39 -13.29
CA PRO A 128 -24.83 -3.71 -14.46
C PRO A 128 -25.45 -2.36 -14.08
N LEU A 129 -24.74 -1.55 -13.27
CA LEU A 129 -25.17 -0.21 -12.87
C LEU A 129 -24.84 0.84 -13.93
N PHE A 130 -23.83 0.56 -14.76
CA PHE A 130 -23.37 1.43 -15.83
C PHE A 130 -23.42 0.71 -17.18
N GLY A 131 -23.41 1.48 -18.27
CA GLY A 131 -23.25 0.92 -19.62
C GLY A 131 -21.88 0.25 -19.82
N THR A 132 -21.78 -0.59 -20.86
CA THR A 132 -20.57 -1.37 -21.20
C THR A 132 -19.31 -0.51 -21.25
N HIS A 133 -19.39 0.68 -21.84
CA HIS A 133 -18.27 1.62 -21.92
C HIS A 133 -17.69 1.98 -20.55
N TRP A 134 -18.53 2.26 -19.56
CA TRP A 134 -18.08 2.62 -18.21
C TRP A 134 -17.55 1.42 -17.44
N GLN A 135 -18.07 0.20 -17.69
CA GLN A 135 -17.50 -1.02 -17.11
C GLN A 135 -16.07 -1.28 -17.63
N GLU A 136 -15.82 -1.06 -18.92
CA GLU A 136 -14.49 -1.15 -19.52
C GLU A 136 -13.53 -0.10 -18.93
N VAL A 137 -13.99 1.14 -18.79
CA VAL A 137 -13.21 2.22 -18.15
C VAL A 137 -12.86 1.85 -16.70
N LEU A 138 -13.83 1.36 -15.91
CA LEU A 138 -13.61 0.94 -14.53
C LEU A 138 -12.63 -0.24 -14.41
N LEU A 139 -12.69 -1.20 -15.33
CA LEU A 139 -11.73 -2.31 -15.41
C LEU A 139 -10.34 -1.79 -15.78
N GLY A 140 -10.25 -0.81 -16.70
CA GLY A 140 -9.01 -0.12 -17.02
C GLY A 140 -8.41 0.59 -15.82
N VAL A 141 -9.22 1.35 -15.07
CA VAL A 141 -8.83 2.01 -13.81
C VAL A 141 -8.32 0.97 -12.81
N HIS A 142 -9.03 -0.14 -12.62
CA HIS A 142 -8.60 -1.22 -11.73
C HIS A 142 -7.20 -1.70 -12.09
N ARG A 143 -6.94 -1.96 -13.37
CA ARG A 143 -5.64 -2.45 -13.86
C ARG A 143 -4.50 -1.48 -13.57
N TYR A 144 -4.65 -0.20 -13.91
CA TYR A 144 -3.59 0.79 -13.70
C TYR A 144 -3.34 1.09 -12.21
N VAL A 145 -4.42 1.22 -11.44
CA VAL A 145 -4.34 1.44 -9.98
C VAL A 145 -3.73 0.23 -9.29
N ALA A 146 -4.06 -1.00 -9.71
CA ALA A 146 -3.46 -2.23 -9.18
C ALA A 146 -1.94 -2.23 -9.36
N GLY A 147 -1.45 -1.80 -10.54
CA GLY A 147 -0.02 -1.69 -10.80
C GLY A 147 0.67 -0.71 -9.86
N ALA A 148 0.11 0.49 -9.73
CA ALA A 148 0.61 1.50 -8.79
C ALA A 148 0.58 1.00 -7.33
N PHE A 149 -0.49 0.32 -6.93
CA PHE A 149 -0.66 -0.23 -5.59
C PHE A 149 0.39 -1.31 -5.28
N VAL A 150 0.64 -2.25 -6.20
CA VAL A 150 1.66 -3.30 -6.04
C VAL A 150 3.05 -2.69 -5.91
N LEU A 151 3.40 -1.72 -6.77
CA LEU A 151 4.70 -1.04 -6.70
C LEU A 151 4.88 -0.29 -5.37
N ALA A 152 3.87 0.45 -4.93
CA ALA A 152 3.88 1.11 -3.62
C ALA A 152 4.01 0.09 -2.47
N GLY A 153 3.36 -1.07 -2.58
CA GLY A 153 3.41 -2.15 -1.61
C GLY A 153 4.81 -2.77 -1.49
N ILE A 154 5.45 -3.05 -2.63
CA ILE A 154 6.83 -3.53 -2.70
C ILE A 154 7.78 -2.51 -2.08
N ALA A 155 7.66 -1.23 -2.46
CA ALA A 155 8.47 -0.15 -1.90
C ALA A 155 8.29 -0.04 -0.38
N HIS A 156 7.05 -0.13 0.11
CA HIS A 156 6.74 -0.08 1.54
C HIS A 156 7.34 -1.27 2.30
N ALA A 157 7.23 -2.48 1.75
CA ALA A 157 7.83 -3.68 2.32
C ALA A 157 9.36 -3.61 2.33
N PHE A 158 9.98 -3.12 1.25
CA PHE A 158 11.42 -2.94 1.14
C PHE A 158 11.95 -1.96 2.21
N LEU A 159 11.31 -0.80 2.38
CA LEU A 159 11.70 0.16 3.42
C LEU A 159 11.55 -0.43 4.83
N LEU A 160 10.50 -1.23 5.06
CA LEU A 160 10.29 -1.91 6.34
C LEU A 160 11.40 -2.91 6.65
N ILE A 161 11.81 -3.74 5.68
CA ILE A 161 12.87 -4.73 5.84
C ILE A 161 14.21 -4.03 6.03
N ARG A 162 14.52 -3.04 5.20
CA ARG A 162 15.77 -2.27 5.30
C ARG A 162 15.97 -1.67 6.69
N ARG A 163 14.91 -1.10 7.28
CA ARG A 163 14.99 -0.55 8.64
C ARG A 163 15.15 -1.59 9.74
N ARG A 164 14.68 -2.82 9.53
CA ARG A 164 14.91 -3.92 10.48
C ARG A 164 16.39 -4.29 10.47
N VAL A 165 16.95 -4.48 9.27
CA VAL A 165 18.37 -4.81 9.08
C VAL A 165 19.29 -3.70 9.60
N ASP A 166 18.97 -2.42 9.35
CA ASP A 166 19.77 -1.30 9.85
C ASP A 166 19.69 -1.10 11.39
N ALA A 167 18.80 -1.81 12.08
CA ALA A 167 18.58 -1.69 13.52
C ALA A 167 19.16 -2.86 14.34
N ASP A 168 19.59 -3.93 13.67
CA ASP A 168 20.30 -5.09 14.25
C ASP A 168 21.83 -4.88 14.16
#